data_AF-A0A1G0MRY3-F1
#
_entry.id   AF-A0A1G0MRY3-F1
#
_cell.length_a   1.000
_cell.length_b   1.000
_cell.length_c   1.000
_cell.angle_alpha   90.00
_cell.angle_beta   90.00
_cell.angle_gamma   90.00
#
_symmetry.space_group_name_H-M   'P 1'
#
loop_
_entity.id
_entity.type
_entity.pdbx_description
1 polymer ?
#
loop_
_entity_poly.entity_id
_entity_poly.type
_entity_poly.pdbx_seq_one_letter_code
_entity_poly.pdbx_strand_id
1 'polypeptide(L)'
;MRRIILPAIFFLICFSSFALAAAPTASESKLGQLEQRAAKAATTSVGEYAKKLLEAAKASITDAKVNFAAGKEKLAVRQMEFAEIQLNAADAKAAELEILEKLAVRRSELKKTDARLEKFRQGEE
;
A
#
# COMPACT_ATOMS: atom_id res chain seq x y z
N MET A 1 -34.79 -21.42 -55.93
CA MET A 1 -35.33 -21.47 -54.55
C MET A 1 -34.18 -21.29 -53.57
N ARG A 2 -34.26 -20.23 -52.75
CA ARG A 2 -33.37 -19.89 -51.63
C ARG A 2 -33.55 -20.90 -50.48
N ARG A 3 -32.48 -21.20 -49.73
CA ARG A 3 -32.38 -21.51 -48.28
C ARG A 3 -30.94 -21.97 -48.00
N ILE A 4 -30.00 -21.10 -47.63
CA ILE A 4 -29.77 -20.56 -46.27
C ILE A 4 -29.62 -21.69 -45.23
N ILE A 5 -28.49 -22.41 -45.25
CA ILE A 5 -28.14 -23.43 -44.23
C ILE A 5 -26.76 -23.12 -43.58
N LEU A 6 -26.07 -22.06 -44.01
CA LEU A 6 -24.71 -21.77 -43.54
C LEU A 6 -24.53 -20.92 -42.26
N PRO A 7 -25.52 -20.20 -41.67
CA PRO A 7 -25.20 -19.34 -40.52
C PRO A 7 -25.22 -20.07 -39.16
N ALA A 8 -25.75 -21.30 -39.09
CA ALA A 8 -25.97 -21.98 -37.81
C ALA A 8 -24.67 -22.54 -37.18
N ILE A 9 -23.67 -22.90 -38.00
CA ILE A 9 -22.41 -23.49 -37.50
C ILE A 9 -21.46 -22.40 -36.99
N PHE A 10 -21.52 -21.19 -37.57
CA PHE A 10 -20.69 -20.07 -37.12
C PHE A 10 -21.15 -19.49 -35.77
N PHE A 11 -22.45 -19.58 -35.45
CA PHE A 11 -22.98 -19.11 -34.17
C PHE A 11 -22.66 -20.01 -32.98
N LEU A 12 -22.30 -21.28 -33.22
CA LEU A 12 -21.96 -22.25 -32.16
C LEU A 12 -20.53 -22.06 -31.62
N ILE A 13 -19.64 -21.41 -32.38
CA ILE A 13 -18.23 -21.23 -31.99
C ILE A 13 -18.05 -20.00 -31.08
N CYS A 14 -18.94 -19.01 -31.18
CA CYS A 14 -18.88 -17.77 -30.38
C CYS A 14 -19.28 -17.94 -28.90
N PHE A 15 -19.86 -19.08 -28.49
CA PHE A 15 -20.30 -19.28 -27.09
C PHE A 15 -19.23 -19.91 -26.18
N SER A 16 -18.05 -20.24 -26.70
CA SER A 16 -17.00 -20.94 -25.94
C SER A 16 -16.08 -20.03 -25.09
N SER A 17 -16.30 -18.73 -25.07
CA SER A 17 -15.41 -17.77 -24.38
C SER A 17 -16.10 -16.92 -23.31
N PHE A 18 -17.18 -17.42 -22.70
CA PHE A 18 -17.52 -16.95 -21.35
C PHE A 18 -16.50 -17.57 -20.39
N ALA A 19 -15.31 -16.95 -20.34
CA ALA A 19 -14.40 -17.12 -19.22
C ALA A 19 -15.19 -16.71 -17.97
N LEU A 20 -15.71 -17.72 -17.28
CA LEU A 20 -16.30 -17.57 -15.96
C LEU A 20 -15.16 -17.10 -15.06
N ALA A 21 -15.02 -15.78 -14.91
CA ALA A 21 -14.08 -15.19 -13.98
C ALA A 21 -14.48 -15.69 -12.59
N ALA A 22 -13.78 -16.71 -12.10
CA ALA A 22 -13.94 -17.21 -10.75
C ALA A 22 -13.73 -16.02 -9.80
N ALA A 23 -14.64 -15.86 -8.84
CA ALA A 23 -14.48 -14.82 -7.82
C ALA A 23 -13.11 -15.00 -7.15
N PRO A 24 -12.34 -13.92 -6.95
CA PRO A 24 -11.02 -14.03 -6.37
C PRO A 24 -11.12 -14.66 -4.98
N THR A 25 -10.16 -15.53 -4.67
CA THR A 25 -10.11 -16.15 -3.33
C THR A 25 -9.92 -15.06 -2.27
N ALA A 26 -10.31 -15.34 -1.01
CA ALA A 26 -10.09 -14.40 0.09
C ALA A 26 -8.62 -13.95 0.20
N SER A 27 -7.69 -14.85 -0.11
CA SER A 27 -6.24 -14.62 -0.16
C SER A 27 -5.85 -13.64 -1.29
N GLU A 28 -6.41 -13.77 -2.49
CA GLU A 28 -6.18 -12.85 -3.62
C GLU A 28 -6.74 -11.45 -3.35
N SER A 29 -7.93 -11.37 -2.72
CA SER A 29 -8.51 -10.10 -2.30
C SER A 29 -7.60 -9.36 -1.30
N LYS A 30 -7.10 -10.08 -0.29
CA LYS A 30 -6.16 -9.51 0.69
C LYS A 30 -4.84 -9.07 0.04
N LEU A 31 -4.34 -9.81 -0.95
CA LEU A 31 -3.14 -9.40 -1.70
C LEU A 31 -3.37 -8.07 -2.44
N GLY A 32 -4.51 -7.91 -3.10
CA GLY A 32 -4.89 -6.65 -3.76
C GLY A 32 -5.01 -5.47 -2.77
N GLN A 33 -5.51 -5.72 -1.55
CA GLN A 33 -5.54 -4.70 -0.50
C GLN A 33 -4.15 -4.28 -0.05
N LEU A 34 -3.22 -5.23 0.11
CA LEU A 34 -1.83 -4.93 0.46
C LEU A 34 -1.12 -4.13 -0.62
N GLU A 35 -1.35 -4.45 -1.90
CA GLU A 35 -0.86 -3.66 -3.04
C GLU A 35 -1.38 -2.22 -3.00
N GLN A 36 -2.69 -2.05 -2.82
CA GLN A 36 -3.29 -0.72 -2.75
C GLN A 36 -2.75 0.07 -1.55
N ARG A 37 -2.57 -0.58 -0.39
CA ARG A 37 -2.01 0.05 0.80
C ARG A 37 -0.56 0.48 0.58
N ALA A 38 0.27 -0.37 -0.03
CA ALA A 38 1.66 -0.02 -0.36
C ALA A 38 1.74 1.13 -1.38
N ALA A 39 0.84 1.16 -2.36
CA ALA A 39 0.76 2.25 -3.33
C ALA A 39 0.37 3.59 -2.66
N LYS A 40 -0.63 3.56 -1.76
CA LYS A 40 -1.02 4.75 -0.98
C LYS A 40 0.10 5.21 -0.04
N ALA A 41 0.77 4.28 0.64
CA ALA A 41 1.89 4.60 1.52
C ALA A 41 3.05 5.28 0.78
N ALA A 42 3.25 4.96 -0.51
CA ALA A 42 4.28 5.61 -1.32
C ALA A 42 4.04 7.11 -1.55
N THR A 43 2.80 7.58 -1.41
CA THR A 43 2.42 8.99 -1.64
C THR A 43 2.22 9.78 -0.34
N THR A 44 2.58 9.21 0.81
CA THR A 44 2.45 9.86 2.13
C THR A 44 3.83 9.98 2.80
N SER A 45 3.85 10.46 4.06
CA SER A 45 5.05 10.51 4.91
C SER A 45 5.75 9.17 5.04
N VAL A 46 5.06 8.05 4.81
CA VAL A 46 5.64 6.70 4.79
C VAL A 46 6.62 6.53 3.63
N GLY A 47 6.30 7.05 2.46
CA GLY A 47 7.17 7.05 1.29
C GLY A 47 8.45 7.84 1.49
N GLU A 48 8.41 8.88 2.33
CA GLU A 48 9.54 9.75 2.64
C GLU A 48 10.39 9.19 3.80
N TYR A 49 9.75 8.90 4.93
CA TYR A 49 10.41 8.56 6.19
C TYR A 49 10.69 7.06 6.38
N ALA A 50 9.95 6.20 5.69
CA ALA A 50 10.03 4.75 5.85
C ALA A 50 10.25 3.99 4.54
N LYS A 51 10.84 4.65 3.53
CA LYS A 51 11.09 4.09 2.18
C LYS A 51 11.64 2.67 2.18
N LYS A 52 12.64 2.35 3.01
CA LYS A 52 13.25 1.01 3.06
C LYS A 52 12.26 -0.08 3.49
N LEU A 53 11.39 0.21 4.46
CA LEU A 53 10.37 -0.73 4.92
C LEU A 53 9.26 -0.87 3.88
N LEU A 54 8.90 0.23 3.22
CA LEU A 54 7.94 0.20 2.12
C LEU A 54 8.45 -0.62 0.92
N GLU A 55 9.72 -0.49 0.55
CA GLU A 55 10.31 -1.31 -0.52
C GLU A 55 10.40 -2.79 -0.12
N ALA A 56 10.72 -3.09 1.14
CA ALA A 56 10.67 -4.46 1.64
C ALA A 56 9.25 -5.05 1.56
N ALA A 57 8.22 -4.27 1.93
CA ALA A 57 6.83 -4.67 1.81
C ALA A 57 6.43 -4.97 0.37
N LYS A 58 6.82 -4.12 -0.58
CA LYS A 58 6.58 -4.34 -2.02
C LYS A 58 7.27 -5.61 -2.53
N ALA A 59 8.47 -5.90 -2.05
CA ALA A 59 9.17 -7.14 -2.39
C ALA A 59 8.40 -8.37 -1.87
N SER A 60 7.97 -8.35 -0.62
CA SER A 60 7.16 -9.42 -0.02
C SER A 60 5.81 -9.62 -0.74
N ILE A 61 5.15 -8.54 -1.16
CA ILE A 61 3.94 -8.60 -1.99
C ILE A 61 4.23 -9.25 -3.34
N THR A 62 5.34 -8.89 -3.99
CA THR A 62 5.76 -9.47 -5.27
C THR A 62 6.01 -10.97 -5.12
N ASP A 63 6.72 -11.38 -4.06
CA ASP A 63 6.96 -12.79 -3.75
C ASP A 63 5.65 -13.54 -3.46
N ALA A 64 4.68 -12.90 -2.81
CA ALA A 64 3.36 -13.49 -2.61
C ALA A 64 2.66 -13.76 -3.96
N LYS A 65 2.68 -12.80 -4.90
CA LYS A 65 2.12 -12.99 -6.25
C LYS A 65 2.77 -14.16 -6.99
N VAL A 66 4.10 -14.23 -6.94
CA VAL A 66 4.86 -15.31 -7.57
C VAL A 66 4.47 -16.67 -6.97
N ASN A 67 4.32 -16.75 -5.65
CA ASN A 67 3.92 -17.99 -4.99
C ASN A 67 2.46 -18.37 -5.26
N PHE A 68 1.52 -17.43 -5.38
CA PHE A 68 0.15 -17.73 -5.83
C PHE A 68 0.14 -18.28 -7.25
N ALA A 69 0.85 -17.63 -8.18
CA ALA A 69 0.95 -18.09 -9.56
C ALA A 69 1.58 -19.50 -9.66
N ALA A 70 2.47 -19.85 -8.72
CA ALA A 70 3.08 -21.17 -8.62
C ALA A 70 2.24 -22.21 -7.84
N GLY A 71 1.03 -21.88 -7.39
CA GLY A 71 0.18 -22.77 -6.58
C GLY A 71 0.68 -23.02 -5.15
N LYS A 72 1.65 -22.23 -4.68
CA LYS A 72 2.29 -22.34 -3.37
C LYS A 72 1.59 -21.46 -2.33
N GLU A 73 0.29 -21.72 -2.11
CA GLU A 73 -0.58 -20.85 -1.32
C GLU A 73 -0.08 -20.58 0.10
N LYS A 74 0.40 -21.59 0.83
CA LYS A 74 0.93 -21.41 2.20
C LYS A 74 2.12 -20.46 2.25
N LEU A 75 2.99 -20.50 1.24
CA LEU A 75 4.14 -19.59 1.15
C LEU A 75 3.68 -18.19 0.77
N ALA A 76 2.71 -18.08 -0.15
CA ALA A 76 2.13 -16.80 -0.53
C ALA A 76 1.49 -16.08 0.66
N VAL A 77 0.72 -16.80 1.49
CA VAL A 77 0.10 -16.25 2.70
C VAL A 77 1.15 -15.76 3.70
N ARG A 78 2.23 -16.51 3.93
CA ARG A 78 3.33 -16.04 4.80
C ARG A 78 3.99 -14.78 4.26
N GLN A 79 4.17 -14.68 2.94
CA GLN A 79 4.74 -13.46 2.34
C GLN A 79 3.80 -12.26 2.47
N MET A 80 2.48 -12.49 2.42
CA MET A 80 1.50 -11.44 2.71
C MET A 80 1.55 -11.00 4.18
N GLU A 81 1.74 -11.91 5.12
CA GLU A 81 1.92 -11.58 6.54
C GLU A 81 3.20 -10.75 6.75
N PHE A 82 4.30 -11.10 6.10
CA PHE A 82 5.52 -10.30 6.13
C PHE A 82 5.32 -8.90 5.55
N ALA A 83 4.64 -8.80 4.40
CA ALA A 83 4.29 -7.51 3.81
C ALA A 83 3.45 -6.65 4.76
N GLU A 84 2.46 -7.25 5.43
CA GLU A 84 1.59 -6.57 6.39
C GLU A 84 2.39 -6.03 7.59
N ILE A 85 3.29 -6.84 8.15
CA ILE A 85 4.18 -6.42 9.24
C ILE A 85 5.09 -5.28 8.80
N GLN A 86 5.68 -5.37 7.60
CA GLN A 86 6.57 -4.33 7.07
C GLN A 86 5.83 -3.01 6.79
N LEU A 87 4.59 -3.06 6.29
CA LEU A 87 3.75 -1.87 6.13
C LEU A 87 3.39 -1.24 7.48
N ASN A 88 3.00 -2.04 8.47
CA ASN A 88 2.71 -1.53 9.81
C ASN A 88 3.95 -0.88 10.46
N ALA A 89 5.12 -1.49 10.29
CA ALA A 89 6.39 -0.91 10.76
C ALA A 89 6.74 0.38 10.01
N ALA A 90 6.44 0.46 8.71
CA ALA A 90 6.66 1.65 7.92
C ALA A 90 5.77 2.81 8.40
N ASP A 91 4.49 2.53 8.65
CA ASP A 91 3.52 3.50 9.17
C ASP A 91 3.96 4.03 10.55
N ALA A 92 4.36 3.13 11.45
CA ALA A 92 4.85 3.51 12.79
C ALA A 92 6.08 4.41 12.71
N LYS A 93 7.05 4.07 11.86
CA LYS A 93 8.27 4.86 11.67
C LYS A 93 7.99 6.24 11.08
N ALA A 94 7.07 6.32 10.13
CA ALA A 94 6.68 7.60 9.54
C ALA A 94 6.00 8.50 10.58
N ALA A 95 5.10 7.93 11.39
CA ALA A 95 4.43 8.65 12.47
C ALA A 95 5.42 9.13 13.55
N GLU A 96 6.40 8.30 13.92
CA GLU A 96 7.45 8.68 14.87
C GLU A 96 8.24 9.90 14.36
N LEU A 97 8.68 9.88 13.11
CA LEU A 97 9.47 10.97 12.53
C LEU A 97 8.65 12.26 12.38
N GLU A 98 7.38 12.15 11.96
CA GLU A 98 6.47 13.30 11.88
C GLU A 98 6.25 13.94 13.26
N ILE A 99 6.13 13.14 14.33
CA ILE A 99 6.01 13.63 15.70
C ILE A 99 7.30 14.32 16.14
N LEU A 100 8.46 13.75 15.83
CA LEU A 100 9.75 14.34 16.17
C LEU A 100 9.97 15.70 15.51
N GLU A 101 9.58 15.85 14.24
CA GLU A 101 9.63 17.13 13.54
C GLU A 101 8.71 18.17 14.17
N LYS A 102 7.45 17.80 14.44
CA LYS A 102 6.51 18.68 15.14
C LYS A 102 7.05 19.08 16.51
N LEU A 103 7.63 18.15 17.26
CA LEU A 103 8.23 18.44 18.56
C LEU A 103 9.40 19.42 18.46
N ALA A 104 10.26 19.28 17.44
CA ALA A 104 11.37 20.20 17.20
C ALA A 104 10.87 21.62 16.90
N VAL A 105 9.83 21.76 16.07
CA VAL A 105 9.17 23.05 15.78
C VAL A 105 8.60 23.67 17.06
N ARG A 106 7.82 22.91 17.84
CA ARG A 106 7.24 23.40 19.11
C ARG A 106 8.29 23.83 20.12
N ARG A 107 9.40 23.10 20.25
CA ARG A 107 10.52 23.50 21.12
C ARG A 107 11.17 24.81 20.66
N SER A 108 11.29 25.02 19.36
CA SER A 108 11.81 26.27 18.80
C SER A 108 10.86 27.46 19.07
N GLU A 109 9.55 27.27 18.87
CA GLU A 109 8.53 28.26 19.18
C GLU A 109 8.51 28.62 20.67
N LEU A 110 8.62 27.61 21.54
CA LEU A 110 8.67 27.80 22.99
C LEU A 110 9.89 28.65 23.38
N LYS A 111 11.09 28.28 22.91
CA LYS A 111 12.31 29.07 23.15
C LYS A 111 12.22 30.51 22.69
N LYS A 112 11.62 30.77 21.51
CA LYS A 112 11.40 32.14 21.01
C LYS A 112 10.44 32.92 21.91
N THR A 113 9.43 32.24 22.46
CA THR A 113 8.44 32.86 23.32
C THR A 113 9.01 33.14 24.70
N ASP A 114 9.78 32.22 25.25
CA ASP A 114 10.54 32.41 26.49
C ASP A 114 11.54 33.56 26.37
N ALA A 115 12.28 33.64 25.26
CA ALA A 115 13.21 34.75 25.02
C ALA A 115 12.49 36.10 24.91
N ARG A 116 11.30 36.15 24.28
CA ARG A 116 10.48 37.37 24.24
C ARG A 116 9.96 37.75 25.62
N LEU A 117 9.47 36.79 26.40
CA LEU A 117 9.02 37.03 27.78
C LEU A 117 10.17 37.55 28.65
N GLU A 118 11.37 37.01 28.50
CA GLU A 118 12.53 37.46 29.26
C GLU A 118 12.94 38.89 28.90
N LYS A 119 12.92 39.25 27.62
CA LYS A 119 13.14 40.64 27.18
C LYS A 119 12.12 41.62 27.76
N PHE A 120 10.83 41.27 27.70
CA PHE A 120 9.77 42.06 28.34
C PHE A 120 9.99 42.19 29.85
N ARG A 121 10.43 41.13 30.53
CA ARG A 121 10.74 41.15 31.97
C ARG A 121 11.92 42.07 32.29
N GLN A 122 12.90 42.16 31.40
CA GLN A 122 14.07 43.02 31.54
C GLN A 122 13.82 44.47 31.11
N GLY A 123 12.62 44.79 30.59
CA GLY A 123 12.28 46.13 30.09
C GLY A 123 12.96 46.48 28.77
N GLU A 124 13.52 45.50 28.07
CA GLU A 124 14.11 45.64 26.75
C GLU A 124 13.01 45.36 25.71
N GLU A 125 12.52 46.40 25.02
CA GLU A 125 11.65 46.26 23.83
C GLU A 125 12.46 45.94 22.56
#